data_AF-A0A969U1S7-F1
#
_entry.id   AF-A0A969U1S7-F1
#
_cell.length_a   1.000
_cell.length_b   1.000
_cell.length_c   1.000
_cell.angle_alpha   90.00
_cell.angle_beta   90.00
_cell.angle_gamma   90.00
#
_symmetry.space_group_name_H-M   'P 1'
#
loop_
_entity.id
_entity.type
_entity.pdbx_description
1 polymer ?
#
loop_
_entity_poly.entity_id
_entity_poly.type
_entity_poly.pdbx_seq_one_letter_code
_entity_poly.pdbx_strand_id
1 'polypeptide(L)'
;MTAWSWLRPGVHRRLDHDGLNPLTLPFMKVMPTYTLTGLPADQSTYHEDFLAGQVGGWINHPAVHTVQFRYGAGRVIMTTFSLAEQIAKQPIATAMLHDLVDHLASERCQPTLRANW
;
A
#
# COMPACT_ATOMS: atom_id res chain seq x y z
N MET A 1 -14.66 2.43 -17.62
CA MET A 1 -14.69 2.20 -16.15
C MET A 1 -13.55 3.01 -15.55
N THR A 2 -13.83 4.05 -14.77
CA THR A 2 -12.79 4.85 -14.11
C THR A 2 -12.42 4.20 -12.79
N ALA A 3 -11.13 3.90 -12.63
CA ALA A 3 -10.54 3.42 -11.39
C ALA A 3 -9.46 4.41 -10.98
N TRP A 4 -9.37 4.67 -9.67
CA TRP A 4 -8.35 5.53 -9.10
C TRP A 4 -7.48 4.70 -8.15
N SER A 5 -6.17 4.68 -8.40
CA SER A 5 -5.17 4.05 -7.53
C SER A 5 -4.47 5.10 -6.70
N TRP A 6 -4.16 4.77 -5.45
CA TRP A 6 -3.42 5.66 -4.55
C TRP A 6 -2.29 4.94 -3.83
N LEU A 7 -1.30 5.77 -3.49
CA LEU A 7 -0.26 5.49 -2.52
C LEU A 7 -0.41 6.54 -1.41
N ARG A 8 -0.32 6.13 -0.14
CA ARG A 8 -0.44 7.04 1.00
C ARG A 8 0.73 8.04 0.96
N PRO A 9 0.45 9.36 1.00
CA PRO A 9 1.49 10.37 1.03
C PRO A 9 2.46 10.16 2.20
N GLY A 10 3.75 10.43 1.96
CA GLY A 10 4.80 10.29 2.97
C GLY A 10 5.24 8.86 3.30
N VAL A 11 4.52 7.81 2.86
CA VAL A 11 5.00 6.42 2.96
C VAL A 11 6.03 6.15 1.87
N HIS A 12 5.71 6.52 0.64
CA HIS A 12 6.55 6.29 -0.55
C HIS A 12 7.37 7.53 -0.94
N ARG A 13 8.29 7.96 -0.06
CA ARG A 13 9.06 9.21 -0.21
C ARG A 13 9.91 9.25 -1.47
N ARG A 14 10.47 8.12 -1.92
CA ARG A 14 11.31 8.07 -3.13
C ARG A 14 10.49 8.20 -4.42
N LEU A 15 9.17 8.04 -4.32
CA LEU A 15 8.21 8.18 -5.42
C LEU A 15 7.41 9.48 -5.34
N ASP A 16 7.62 10.28 -4.30
CA ASP A 16 6.89 11.52 -4.01
C ASP A 16 7.49 12.70 -4.77
N HIS A 17 7.38 12.66 -6.10
CA HIS A 17 7.81 13.74 -6.97
C HIS A 17 6.79 13.97 -8.10
N ASP A 18 6.66 15.24 -8.50
CA ASP A 18 5.69 15.69 -9.49
C ASP A 18 5.84 14.88 -10.80
N GLY A 19 4.87 14.01 -11.08
CA GLY A 19 4.82 13.18 -12.29
C GLY A 19 4.73 11.67 -12.08
N LEU A 20 5.01 11.14 -10.88
CA LEU A 20 4.81 9.70 -10.59
C LEU A 20 3.42 9.45 -10.02
N ASN A 21 2.48 9.18 -10.91
CA ASN A 21 1.16 8.65 -10.56
C ASN A 21 1.20 7.11 -10.64
N PRO A 22 0.67 6.36 -9.66
CA PRO A 22 0.59 4.89 -9.72
C PRO A 22 -0.12 4.37 -10.98
N LEU A 23 -0.88 5.19 -11.71
CA LEU A 23 -1.51 4.81 -12.98
C LEU A 23 -0.57 4.90 -14.21
N THR A 24 0.70 5.27 -14.03
CA THR A 24 1.66 5.45 -15.15
C THR A 24 2.42 4.16 -15.50
N LEU A 25 2.97 4.11 -16.71
CA LEU A 25 3.70 2.95 -17.26
C LEU A 25 4.80 2.36 -16.35
N PRO A 26 5.58 3.15 -15.58
CA PRO A 26 6.60 2.62 -14.67
C PRO A 26 6.07 1.62 -13.63
N PHE A 27 4.78 1.71 -13.28
CA PHE A 27 4.18 0.81 -12.29
C PHE A 27 3.63 -0.49 -12.90
N MET A 28 3.52 -0.59 -14.23
CA MET A 28 2.82 -1.71 -14.89
C MET A 28 3.27 -3.10 -14.44
N LYS A 29 4.57 -3.28 -14.17
CA LYS A 29 5.13 -4.58 -13.78
C LYS A 29 5.01 -4.87 -12.29
N VAL A 30 4.79 -3.85 -11.46
CA VAL A 30 4.64 -3.98 -10.01
C VAL A 30 3.18 -4.00 -9.56
N MET A 31 2.26 -3.59 -10.44
CA MET A 31 0.83 -3.52 -10.15
C MET A 31 0.28 -4.81 -9.52
N PRO A 32 -0.55 -4.69 -8.48
CA PRO A 32 -1.06 -5.84 -7.76
C PRO A 32 -2.07 -6.62 -8.61
N THR A 33 -1.97 -7.95 -8.59
CA THR A 33 -2.97 -8.86 -9.17
C THR A 33 -3.95 -9.40 -8.13
N TYR A 34 -3.68 -9.12 -6.85
CA TYR A 34 -4.48 -9.57 -5.71
C TYR A 34 -4.92 -8.39 -4.85
N THR A 35 -6.08 -8.53 -4.21
CA THR A 35 -6.59 -7.59 -3.22
C THR A 35 -6.62 -8.24 -1.85
N LEU A 36 -6.40 -7.46 -0.80
CA LEU A 36 -6.58 -7.90 0.57
C LEU A 36 -8.07 -7.81 0.92
N THR A 37 -8.60 -8.88 1.51
CA THR A 37 -10.01 -8.98 1.96
C THR A 37 -10.07 -9.13 3.48
N GLY A 38 -11.26 -8.99 4.08
CA GLY A 38 -11.45 -9.07 5.53
C GLY A 38 -10.99 -7.85 6.32
N LEU A 39 -10.73 -6.72 5.63
CA LEU A 39 -10.36 -5.46 6.27
C LEU A 39 -11.62 -4.63 6.57
N PRO A 40 -11.69 -3.96 7.74
CA PRO A 40 -12.81 -3.08 8.12
C PRO A 40 -12.72 -1.72 7.40
N ALA A 41 -12.84 -1.74 6.07
CA ALA A 41 -12.62 -0.58 5.21
C ALA A 41 -13.70 0.52 5.36
N ASP A 42 -14.88 0.15 5.88
CA ASP A 42 -15.98 1.03 6.22
C ASP A 42 -15.75 1.85 7.50
N GLN A 43 -14.81 1.42 8.35
CA GLN A 43 -14.50 2.08 9.62
C GLN A 43 -13.36 3.08 9.46
N SER A 44 -13.68 4.37 9.57
CA SER A 44 -12.72 5.48 9.41
C SER A 44 -11.53 5.42 10.36
N THR A 45 -11.69 4.76 11.53
CA THR A 45 -10.62 4.57 12.52
C THR A 45 -9.41 3.81 11.97
N TYR A 46 -9.58 2.95 10.95
CA TYR A 46 -8.49 2.15 10.37
C TYR A 46 -7.96 2.70 9.04
N HIS A 47 -8.49 3.83 8.55
CA HIS A 47 -8.10 4.36 7.25
C HIS A 47 -6.63 4.81 7.19
N GLU A 48 -6.02 5.13 8.33
CA GLU A 48 -4.58 5.42 8.42
C GLU A 48 -3.70 4.19 8.20
N ASP A 49 -4.25 3.00 8.40
CA ASP A 49 -3.53 1.74 8.24
C ASP A 49 -3.56 1.22 6.79
N PHE A 50 -4.39 1.79 5.93
CA PHE A 50 -4.41 1.47 4.49
C PHE A 50 -3.43 2.36 3.74
N LEU A 51 -2.28 1.79 3.37
CA LEU A 51 -1.16 2.51 2.79
C LEU A 51 -1.22 2.62 1.26
N ALA A 52 -1.97 1.74 0.60
CA ALA A 52 -2.19 1.80 -0.84
C ALA A 52 -3.44 1.01 -1.24
N GLY A 53 -4.08 1.40 -2.33
CA GLY A 53 -5.24 0.71 -2.84
C GLY A 53 -5.77 1.28 -4.14
N GLN A 54 -6.93 0.76 -4.56
CA GLN A 54 -7.69 1.22 -5.71
C GLN A 54 -9.18 1.32 -5.38
N VAL A 55 -9.88 2.31 -5.95
CA VAL A 55 -11.33 2.49 -5.83
C VAL A 55 -11.88 2.48 -7.24
N GLY A 56 -12.83 1.60 -7.49
CA GLY A 56 -13.62 1.58 -8.73
C GLY A 56 -14.86 2.45 -8.56
N GLY A 57 -15.10 3.42 -9.44
CA GLY A 57 -16.00 4.54 -9.17
C GLY A 57 -17.44 4.23 -8.72
N TRP A 58 -18.00 3.07 -9.07
CA TRP A 58 -19.38 2.68 -8.67
C TRP A 58 -19.44 1.81 -7.42
N ILE A 59 -18.30 1.29 -6.98
CA ILE A 59 -18.18 0.39 -5.84
C ILE A 59 -17.51 1.22 -4.75
N ASN A 60 -18.30 1.65 -3.77
CA ASN A 60 -17.81 2.40 -2.60
C ASN A 60 -17.03 1.49 -1.62
N HIS A 61 -16.27 0.54 -2.16
CA HIS A 61 -15.46 -0.41 -1.42
C HIS A 61 -14.03 -0.38 -1.97
N PRO A 62 -13.06 0.14 -1.20
CA PRO A 62 -11.67 0.17 -1.65
C PRO A 62 -11.11 -1.26 -1.76
N ALA A 63 -10.39 -1.52 -2.83
CA ALA A 63 -9.50 -2.66 -2.96
C ALA A 63 -8.15 -2.28 -2.34
N VAL A 64 -7.87 -2.77 -1.13
CA VAL A 64 -6.63 -2.45 -0.42
C VAL A 64 -5.52 -3.36 -0.92
N HIS A 65 -4.38 -2.75 -1.25
CA HIS A 65 -3.20 -3.45 -1.78
C HIS A 65 -2.01 -3.38 -0.83
N THR A 66 -1.97 -2.42 0.09
CA THR A 66 -0.97 -2.38 1.16
C THR A 66 -1.62 -1.94 2.46
N VAL A 67 -1.37 -2.68 3.54
CA VAL A 67 -1.90 -2.43 4.88
C VAL A 67 -0.80 -2.55 5.92
N GLN A 68 -0.88 -1.74 6.99
CA GLN A 68 -0.12 -1.95 8.21
C GLN A 68 -1.03 -2.43 9.34
N PHE A 69 -0.56 -3.33 10.20
CA PHE A 69 -1.35 -3.83 11.32
C PHE A 69 -0.44 -4.36 12.44
N ARG A 70 -1.02 -4.61 13.61
CA ARG A 70 -0.35 -5.26 14.73
C ARG A 70 -0.58 -6.76 14.72
N TYR A 71 0.52 -7.51 14.89
CA TYR A 71 0.50 -8.93 15.16
C TYR A 71 1.19 -9.19 16.49
N GLY A 72 0.41 -9.46 17.54
CA GLY A 72 0.90 -9.42 18.92
C GLY A 72 1.47 -8.05 19.28
N ALA A 73 2.72 -8.02 19.78
CA ALA A 73 3.46 -6.77 20.04
C ALA A 73 4.15 -6.20 18.78
N GLY A 74 4.19 -6.97 17.69
CA GLY A 74 4.87 -6.60 16.45
C GLY A 74 4.05 -5.67 15.55
N ARG A 75 4.76 -4.99 14.65
CA ARG A 75 4.20 -4.19 13.55
C ARG A 75 4.46 -4.92 12.25
N VAL A 76 3.46 -5.01 11.39
CA VAL A 76 3.55 -5.70 10.10
C VAL A 76 3.06 -4.76 9.02
N ILE A 77 3.75 -4.75 7.89
CA ILE A 77 3.24 -4.21 6.63
C ILE A 77 3.08 -5.38 5.67
N MET A 78 1.92 -5.48 5.05
CA MET A 78 1.61 -6.49 4.04
C MET A 78 1.22 -5.79 2.75
N THR A 79 1.73 -6.28 1.62
CA THR A 79 1.50 -5.70 0.30
C THR A 79 1.27 -6.76 -0.76
N THR A 80 0.37 -6.49 -1.71
CA THR A 80 0.10 -7.34 -2.88
C THR A 80 0.74 -6.81 -4.17
N PHE A 81 1.49 -5.69 -4.10
CA PHE A 81 2.35 -5.29 -5.21
C PHE A 81 3.38 -6.39 -5.45
N SER A 82 3.71 -6.67 -6.72
CA SER A 82 4.68 -7.72 -7.08
C SER A 82 6.13 -7.24 -6.85
N LEU A 83 6.45 -6.85 -5.62
CA LEU A 83 7.76 -6.30 -5.27
C LEU A 83 8.84 -7.39 -5.31
N ALA A 84 8.57 -8.56 -4.74
CA ALA A 84 9.55 -9.65 -4.64
C ALA A 84 10.05 -10.12 -6.01
N GLU A 85 9.16 -10.22 -7.00
CA GLU A 85 9.51 -10.67 -8.35
C GLU A 85 10.22 -9.60 -9.19
N GLN A 86 10.04 -8.33 -8.82
CA GLN A 86 10.45 -7.17 -9.61
C GLN A 86 11.61 -6.37 -9.00
N ILE A 87 11.98 -6.59 -7.74
CA ILE A 87 13.02 -5.80 -7.04
C ILE A 87 14.38 -5.80 -7.78
N ALA A 88 14.74 -6.88 -8.45
CA ALA A 88 15.98 -6.95 -9.23
C ALA A 88 15.85 -6.43 -10.68
N LYS A 89 14.63 -6.08 -11.11
CA LYS A 89 14.28 -5.81 -12.52
C LYS A 89 13.73 -4.40 -12.75
N GLN A 90 13.07 -3.83 -11.74
CA GLN A 90 12.32 -2.59 -11.83
C GLN A 90 12.75 -1.64 -10.71
N PRO A 91 13.30 -0.45 -11.03
CA PRO A 91 13.68 0.53 -10.03
C PRO A 91 12.52 0.93 -9.11
N ILE A 92 11.29 0.98 -9.64
CA ILE A 92 10.08 1.28 -8.86
C ILE A 92 9.86 0.22 -7.77
N ALA A 93 10.07 -1.06 -8.05
CA ALA A 93 9.89 -2.12 -7.05
C ALA A 93 10.87 -1.95 -5.87
N THR A 94 12.13 -1.63 -6.18
CA THR A 94 13.18 -1.36 -5.18
C THR A 94 12.86 -0.13 -4.36
N ALA A 95 12.47 0.97 -5.02
CA ALA A 95 12.08 2.20 -4.34
C ALA A 95 10.89 1.97 -3.40
N MET A 96 9.84 1.29 -3.87
CA MET A 96 8.68 0.94 -3.05
C MET A 96 9.06 0.09 -1.84
N LEU A 97 9.87 -0.96 -2.02
CA LEU A 97 10.27 -1.79 -0.89
C LEU A 97 11.09 -1.01 0.14
N HIS A 98 12.09 -0.24 -0.31
CA HIS A 98 12.92 0.54 0.59
C HIS A 98 12.10 1.57 1.37
N ASP A 99 11.13 2.21 0.71
CA ASP A 99 10.20 3.13 1.35
C ASP A 99 9.32 2.45 2.41
N LEU A 100 8.81 1.24 2.13
CA LEU A 100 8.02 0.48 3.11
C LEU A 100 8.87 0.03 4.30
N VAL A 101 10.13 -0.37 4.07
CA VAL A 101 11.08 -0.72 5.15
C VAL A 101 11.39 0.51 6.00
N ASP A 102 11.68 1.65 5.38
CA ASP A 102 11.92 2.90 6.09
C ASP A 102 10.69 3.35 6.89
N HIS A 103 9.49 3.18 6.35
CA HIS A 103 8.24 3.47 7.05
C HIS A 103 8.06 2.56 8.27
N LEU A 104 8.23 1.24 8.10
CA LEU A 104 8.14 0.25 9.19
C LEU A 104 9.12 0.53 10.32
N ALA A 105 10.35 0.93 9.98
CA ALA A 105 11.39 1.26 10.95
C ALA A 105 11.13 2.61 11.66
N SER A 106 10.33 3.49 11.07
CA SER A 106 10.07 4.83 11.62
C SER A 106 9.07 4.81 12.78
N GLU A 107 9.03 5.92 13.52
CA GLU A 107 8.03 6.18 14.57
C GLU A 107 6.62 6.41 14.00
N ARG A 108 6.49 6.65 12.68
CA ARG A 108 5.21 6.89 12.00
C ARG A 108 4.42 5.61 11.75
N CYS A 109 5.07 4.44 11.76
CA CYS A 109 4.37 3.17 11.69
C CYS A 109 3.80 2.83 13.07
N GLN A 110 2.58 3.30 13.34
CA GLN A 110 1.82 3.07 14.57
C GLN A 110 0.45 2.46 14.26
N PRO A 111 0.40 1.19 13.80
CA PRO A 111 -0.86 0.60 13.39
C PRO A 111 -1.84 0.49 14.56
N THR A 112 -3.11 0.80 14.27
CA THR A 112 -4.23 0.65 15.22
C THR A 112 -4.99 -0.65 14.92
N LEU A 113 -5.04 -1.07 13.66
CA LEU A 113 -5.55 -2.33 13.18
C LEU A 113 -4.76 -3.50 13.78
N ARG A 114 -5.46 -4.57 14.17
CA ARG A 114 -4.89 -5.79 14.77
C ARG A 114 -5.25 -7.00 13.93
N ALA A 115 -4.41 -8.03 13.90
CA ALA A 115 -4.67 -9.24 13.10
C ALA A 115 -5.84 -10.12 13.58
N ASN A 116 -6.38 -9.86 14.79
CA ASN A 116 -7.43 -10.67 15.41
C ASN A 116 -8.84 -10.12 15.14
N TRP A 117 -9.09 -9.63 13.92
CA TRP A 117 -10.46 -9.39 13.46
C TRP A 117 -11.08 -10.71 13.00
#